data_AF-A0A8J6WLN3-F1
#
_entry.id   AF-A0A8J6WLN3-F1
#
_cell.length_a   1.000
_cell.length_b   1.000
_cell.length_c   1.000
_cell.angle_alpha   90.00
_cell.angle_beta   90.00
_cell.angle_gamma   90.00
#
_symmetry.space_group_name_H-M   'P 1'
#
loop_
_entity.id
_entity.type
_entity.pdbx_description
1 polymer ?
#
loop_
_entity_poly.entity_id
_entity_poly.type
_entity_poly.pdbx_seq_one_letter_code
_entity_poly.pdbx_strand_id
1 'polypeptide(L)' 'MKRTLLTLATVITTSATGISLYIGTLPNPTDVQKQLSNTTNTIAIAGATALFGLLDDNDEGNSTNP' A
#
# COMPACT_ATOMS: atom_id res chain seq x y z
N MET A 1 9.08 16.10 -0.45
CA MET A 1 7.76 15.49 -0.72
C MET A 1 7.77 13.97 -0.67
N LYS A 2 8.82 13.27 -1.14
CA LYS A 2 8.90 11.79 -1.14
C LYS A 2 8.71 11.13 0.24
N ARG A 3 9.32 11.67 1.30
CA ARG A 3 9.19 11.14 2.67
C ARG A 3 7.74 11.17 3.19
N THR A 4 7.02 12.26 2.97
CA THR A 4 5.62 12.41 3.40
C THR A 4 4.70 11.44 2.66
N LEU A 5 4.93 11.23 1.36
CA LEU A 5 4.24 10.23 0.55
C LEU A 5 4.50 8.81 1.03
N LEU A 6 5.77 8.49 1.35
CA LEU A 6 6.14 7.21 1.96
C LEU A 6 5.42 7.01 3.29
N THR A 7 5.44 8.00 4.17
CA THR A 7 4.80 7.92 5.49
C THR A 7 3.29 7.72 5.35
N LEU A 8 2.63 8.45 4.45
CA LEU A 8 1.20 8.27 4.17
C LEU A 8 0.90 6.86 3.68
N ALA A 9 1.70 6.36 2.74
CA ALA A 9 1.57 4.99 2.23
C ALA A 9 1.74 3.95 3.34
N THR A 10 2.78 4.09 4.16
CA THR A 10 3.02 3.20 5.30
C THR A 10 1.84 3.19 6.27
N VAL A 11 1.26 4.36 6.58
CA VAL A 11 0.09 4.46 7.47
C VAL A 11 -1.12 3.75 6.86
N ILE A 12 -1.40 3.99 5.57
CA ILE A 12 -2.53 3.35 4.88
C ILE A 12 -2.35 1.83 4.84
N THR A 13 -1.16 1.35 4.46
CA THR A 13 -0.85 -0.09 4.40
C THR A 13 -0.96 -0.74 5.77
N THR A 14 -0.39 -0.13 6.82
CA THR A 14 -0.44 -0.69 8.19
C THR A 14 -1.88 -0.77 8.70
N SER A 15 -2.69 0.27 8.43
CA SER A 15 -4.11 0.31 8.81
C SER A 15 -4.92 -0.74 8.07
N ALA A 16 -4.69 -0.89 6.77
CA ALA A 16 -5.31 -1.90 5.92
C ALA A 16 -5.03 -3.32 6.43
N THR A 17 -3.77 -3.64 6.71
CA THR A 17 -3.38 -4.97 7.22
C THR A 17 -4.05 -5.28 8.56
N GLY A 18 -4.12 -4.31 9.47
CA GLY A 18 -4.78 -4.48 10.78
C GLY A 18 -6.28 -4.80 10.64
N ILE A 19 -6.98 -4.09 9.75
CA ILE A 19 -8.41 -4.31 9.49
C ILE A 19 -8.64 -5.68 8.84
N SER A 20 -7.81 -6.07 7.86
CA SER A 20 -7.91 -7.38 7.21
C SER A 20 -7.65 -8.54 8.19
N LEU A 21 -6.66 -8.42 9.07
CA LEU A 21 -6.40 -9.43 10.11
C LEU A 21 -7.58 -9.54 11.08
N TYR A 22 -8.12 -8.41 11.54
CA TYR A 22 -9.28 -8.40 12.43
C TYR A 22 -10.50 -9.08 11.78
N ILE A 23 -10.78 -8.79 10.51
CA ILE A 23 -11.88 -9.43 9.77
C ILE A 23 -11.65 -10.94 9.62
N GLY A 24 -10.41 -11.38 9.41
CA GLY A 24 -10.05 -12.80 9.36
C GLY A 24 -10.26 -13.55 10.68
N THR A 25 -10.26 -12.87 11.82
CA THR A 25 -10.53 -13.47 13.14
C THR A 25 -12.01 -13.53 13.52
N LEU A 26 -12.89 -12.89 12.74
CA LEU A 26 -14.33 -12.92 13.00
C LEU A 26 -14.89 -14.32 12.70
N PRO A 27 -15.74 -14.89 13.57
CA PRO A 27 -16.32 -16.22 13.35
C PRO A 27 -17.35 -16.26 12.21
N ASN A 28 -17.96 -15.13 11.84
CA ASN A 28 -18.86 -14.99 10.69
C ASN A 28 -18.76 -13.57 10.10
N PRO A 29 -17.70 -13.27 9.34
CA PRO A 29 -17.57 -11.97 8.71
C PRO A 29 -18.66 -11.81 7.64
N THR A 30 -19.33 -10.66 7.65
CA THR A 30 -20.38 -10.34 6.69
C THR A 30 -19.78 -10.22 5.28
N ASP A 31 -20.62 -10.37 4.26
CA ASP A 31 -20.16 -10.28 2.86
C ASP A 31 -19.55 -8.91 2.54
N VAL A 32 -20.09 -7.85 3.17
CA VAL A 32 -19.54 -6.49 3.12
C VAL A 32 -18.15 -6.41 3.74
N GLN A 33 -17.89 -7.08 4.87
CA GLN A 33 -16.56 -7.09 5.50
C GLN A 33 -15.53 -7.82 4.62
N LYS A 34 -15.94 -8.92 3.97
CA LYS A 34 -15.07 -9.64 3.02
C LYS A 34 -14.75 -8.80 1.79
N GLN A 35 -15.77 -8.17 1.18
CA GLN A 35 -15.58 -7.28 0.04
C GLN A 35 -14.71 -6.07 0.39
N LEU A 36 -14.93 -5.47 1.55
CA LEU A 36 -14.12 -4.36 2.04
C LEU A 36 -12.66 -4.80 2.19
N SER A 37 -12.41 -5.92 2.86
CA SER A 37 -11.05 -6.47 3.03
C SER A 37 -10.37 -6.72 1.68
N ASN A 38 -11.05 -7.36 0.72
CA ASN A 38 -10.49 -7.65 -0.61
C ASN A 38 -10.19 -6.37 -1.41
N THR A 39 -11.09 -5.39 -1.34
CA THR A 39 -10.93 -4.10 -2.03
C THR A 39 -9.75 -3.32 -1.43
N THR A 40 -9.68 -3.25 -0.09
CA THR A 40 -8.58 -2.58 0.61
C THR A 40 -7.23 -3.23 0.29
N ASN A 41 -7.17 -4.55 0.22
CA ASN A 41 -5.95 -5.27 -0.13
C ASN A 41 -5.49 -4.96 -1.57
N THR A 42 -6.45 -4.91 -2.51
CA THR A 42 -6.20 -4.53 -3.91
C THR A 42 -5.66 -3.10 -4.02
N ILE A 43 -6.28 -2.14 -3.31
CA ILE A 43 -5.83 -0.74 -3.29
C ILE A 43 -4.44 -0.62 -2.69
N ALA A 44 -4.15 -1.34 -1.61
CA ALA A 44 -2.84 -1.32 -0.96
C ALA A 44 -1.74 -1.83 -1.91
N ILE A 45 -1.98 -2.93 -2.64
CA ILE A 45 -1.05 -3.46 -3.63
C ILE A 45 -0.87 -2.47 -4.78
N ALA A 46 -1.96 -1.96 -5.37
CA ALA A 46 -1.88 -1.01 -6.48
C ALA A 46 -1.15 0.29 -6.06
N GLY A 47 -1.46 0.79 -4.87
CA GLY A 47 -0.81 1.97 -4.29
C GLY A 47 0.67 1.74 -4.03
N ALA A 48 1.05 0.59 -3.46
CA ALA A 48 2.44 0.23 -3.26
C ALA A 48 3.20 0.11 -4.59
N THR A 49 2.65 -0.58 -5.59
CA THR A 49 3.26 -0.71 -6.93
C THR A 49 3.44 0.66 -7.59
N ALA A 50 2.41 1.53 -7.54
CA ALA A 50 2.51 2.87 -8.10
C ALA A 50 3.57 3.72 -7.36
N LEU A 51 3.64 3.63 -6.03
CA LEU A 51 4.65 4.34 -5.24
C LEU A 51 6.06 3.85 -5.53
N PHE A 52 6.27 2.53 -5.62
CA PHE A 52 7.59 1.98 -5.97
C PHE A 52 7.98 2.31 -7.41
N GLY A 53 7.06 2.26 -8.38
CA GLY A 53 7.32 2.73 -9.74
C GLY A 53 7.69 4.22 -9.79
N LEU A 54 6.99 5.08 -9.04
CA LEU A 54 7.32 6.51 -8.93
C LEU A 54 8.65 6.78 -8.21
N LEU A 55 9.10 5.87 -7.34
CA LEU A 55 10.40 5.96 -6.67
C LEU A 55 11.55 5.49 -7.58
N ASP A 56 11.31 4.50 -8.44
CA ASP A 56 12.27 3.91 -9.39
C ASP A 56 12.69 4.89 -10.50
N ASP A 57 11.77 5.76 -10.95
CA ASP A 57 12.02 6.83 -11.93
C ASP A 57 13.01 7.94 -11.47
N ASN A 58 13.71 7.78 -10.34
CA ASN A 58 14.62 8.79 -9.79
C ASN A 58 16.08 8.34 -9.61
N ASP A 59 16.47 7.17 -10.11
CA ASP A 59 17.87 6.71 -10.13
C ASP A 59 18.56 6.82 -11.51
N GLU A 60 18.01 7.60 -12.46
CA GLU A 60 18.72 8.00 -13.70
C GLU A 60 19.53 9.30 -13.53
N GLY A 61 20.32 9.38 -12.46
CA GLY A 61 21.05 10.60 -12.08
C GLY A 61 22.55 10.46 -11.83
N ASN A 62 23.20 9.34 -12.15
CA ASN A 62 24.65 9.21 -11.94
C ASN A 62 25.34 8.19 -12.87
N SER A 63 25.75 8.62 -14.06
CA SER A 63 27.05 8.26 -14.66
C SER A 63 27.18 8.88 -16.07
N THR A 64 27.78 10.05 -16.16
CA THR A 64 28.66 10.49 -17.28
C THR A 64 29.07 11.94 -17.01
N ASN A 65 30.12 12.11 -16.22
CA ASN A 65 30.94 13.31 -16.27
C ASN A 65 32.29 12.87 -16.87
N PRO A 66 32.72 13.38 -18.03
CA PRO A 66 34.13 13.31 -18.41
C PRO A 66 34.98 14.25 -17.54
#